data_AF-A0AAW1RQI1-F1
#
_entry.id   AF-A0AAW1RQI1-F1
#
_cell.length_a   1.000
_cell.length_b   1.000
_cell.length_c   1.000
_cell.angle_alpha   90.00
_cell.angle_beta   90.00
_cell.angle_gamma   90.00
#
_symmetry.space_group_name_H-M   'P 1'
#
loop_
_entity.id
_entity.type
_entity.pdbx_description
1 polymer ?
#
loop_
_entity_poly.entity_id
_entity_poly.type
_entity_poly.pdbx_seq_one_letter_code
_entity_poly.pdbx_strand_id
1 'polypeptide(L)'
;MARKQQEYRLQELIHADPSAVFQTLTDFTSLRRFVPNIIQTHREGPEGPFVVGSQWQETRNLLFLRGSLHLEVTELQPSRVQLAVR
;
A
#
# COMPACT_ATOMS: atom_id res chain seq x y z
N MET A 1 -16.65 -9.90 22.84
CA MET A 1 -15.29 -10.43 22.58
C MET A 1 -14.41 -9.27 22.14
N ALA A 2 -13.30 -8.98 22.84
CA ALA A 2 -12.40 -7.90 22.43
C ALA A 2 -11.62 -8.31 21.17
N ARG A 3 -11.68 -7.48 20.12
CA ARG A 3 -10.88 -7.66 18.90
C ARG A 3 -9.42 -7.45 19.28
N LYS A 4 -8.60 -8.51 19.24
CA LYS A 4 -7.15 -8.37 19.43
C LYS A 4 -6.59 -7.61 18.24
N GLN A 5 -6.16 -6.37 18.47
CA GLN A 5 -5.43 -5.59 17.49
C GLN A 5 -3.96 -6.03 17.52
N GLN A 6 -3.38 -6.27 16.35
CA GLN A 6 -1.96 -6.55 16.19
C GLN A 6 -1.34 -5.40 15.41
N GLU A 7 -0.24 -4.87 15.93
CA GLU A 7 0.55 -3.85 15.25
C GLU A 7 1.86 -4.48 14.80
N TYR A 8 2.21 -4.24 13.54
CA TYR A 8 3.47 -4.68 12.95
C TYR A 8 4.23 -3.46 12.43
N ARG A 9 5.52 -3.38 12.74
CA ARG A 9 6.42 -2.34 12.21
C ARG A 9 7.54 -3.02 11.42
N LEU A 10 7.68 -2.63 10.16
CA LEU A 10 8.78 -3.03 9.29
C LEU A 10 9.68 -1.81 9.04
N GLN A 11 10.98 -2.02 9.07
CA GLN A 11 11.99 -1.04 8.70
C GLN A 11 12.96 -1.68 7.74
N GLU A 12 13.25 -1.00 6.63
CA GLU A 12 14.18 -1.47 5.60
C GLU A 12 15.06 -0.30 5.16
N LEU A 13 16.36 -0.54 5.03
CA LEU A 13 17.31 0.46 4.56
C LEU A 13 17.39 0.38 3.04
N ILE A 14 17.05 1.48 2.37
CA ILE A 14 17.13 1.59 0.91
C ILE A 14 18.25 2.56 0.55
N HIS A 15 19.27 2.07 -0.16
CA HIS A 15 20.37 2.91 -0.65
C HIS A 15 19.98 3.63 -1.94
N ALA A 16 19.08 4.61 -1.83
CA ALA A 16 18.62 5.44 -2.93
C ALA A 16 18.27 6.85 -2.44
N ASP A 17 18.07 7.78 -3.39
CA ASP A 17 17.60 9.12 -3.06
C ASP A 17 16.19 9.07 -2.41
N PRO A 18 15.98 9.72 -1.24
CA PRO A 18 14.70 9.64 -0.53
C PRO A 18 13.49 10.13 -1.35
N SER A 19 13.68 11.12 -2.22
CA SER A 19 12.58 11.65 -3.04
C SER A 19 12.17 10.66 -4.12
N ALA A 20 13.13 9.96 -4.73
CA ALA A 20 12.85 8.89 -5.69
C ALA A 20 12.16 7.69 -5.03
N VAL A 21 12.56 7.32 -3.80
CA VAL A 21 11.88 6.28 -3.02
C VAL A 21 10.43 6.68 -2.75
N PHE A 22 10.20 7.90 -2.25
CA PHE A 22 8.87 8.40 -1.95
C PHE A 22 7.97 8.46 -3.20
N GLN A 23 8.49 8.96 -4.33
CA GLN A 23 7.78 8.96 -5.61
C GLN A 23 7.39 7.55 -6.04
N THR A 24 8.30 6.58 -5.90
CA THR A 24 8.03 5.18 -6.27
C THR A 24 6.96 4.54 -5.37
N LEU A 25 7.03 4.79 -4.05
CA LEU A 25 6.05 4.27 -3.09
C LEU A 25 4.67 4.91 -3.23
N THR A 26 4.60 6.14 -3.75
CA THR A 26 3.34 6.86 -3.97
C THR A 26 2.75 6.64 -5.36
N ASP A 27 3.51 6.07 -6.29
CA ASP A 27 3.02 5.74 -7.62
C ASP A 27 2.22 4.42 -7.62
N PHE A 28 0.92 4.53 -7.88
CA PHE A 28 0.02 3.38 -7.98
C PHE A 28 0.48 2.35 -9.02
N THR A 29 1.07 2.80 -10.13
CA THR A 29 1.53 1.89 -11.20
C THR A 29 2.75 1.07 -10.78
N SER A 30 3.51 1.57 -9.80
CA SER A 30 4.68 0.91 -9.24
C SER A 30 4.37 -0.11 -8.15
N LEU A 31 3.13 -0.17 -7.63
CA LEU A 31 2.70 -1.09 -6.55
C LEU A 31 3.18 -2.53 -6.74
N ARG A 32 3.00 -3.08 -7.96
CA ARG A 32 3.34 -4.48 -8.27
C ARG A 32 4.84 -4.77 -8.23
N ARG A 33 5.69 -3.73 -8.20
CA ARG A 33 7.16 -3.86 -8.16
C ARG A 33 7.66 -4.16 -6.75
N PHE A 34 6.99 -3.63 -5.73
CA PHE A 34 7.45 -3.73 -4.34
C PHE A 34 6.46 -4.42 -3.41
N VAL A 35 5.20 -4.57 -3.82
CA VAL A 35 4.24 -5.39 -3.11
C VAL A 35 4.19 -6.79 -3.71
N PRO A 36 4.57 -7.83 -2.96
CA PRO A 36 4.58 -9.19 -3.48
C PRO A 36 3.16 -9.72 -3.72
N ASN A 37 3.05 -10.64 -4.67
CA ASN A 37 1.86 -11.46 -4.92
C ASN A 37 0.58 -10.71 -5.34
N ILE A 38 0.68 -9.46 -5.80
CA ILE A 38 -0.46 -8.76 -6.43
C ILE A 38 -0.81 -9.40 -7.78
N ILE A 39 -2.05 -9.85 -7.91
CA ILE A 39 -2.62 -10.41 -9.14
C ILE A 39 -3.34 -9.31 -9.93
N GLN A 40 -4.12 -8.49 -9.23
CA GLN A 40 -4.96 -7.46 -9.83
C GLN A 40 -5.06 -6.27 -8.88
N THR A 41 -5.15 -5.08 -9.47
CA THR A 41 -5.40 -3.82 -8.76
C THR A 41 -6.50 -3.06 -9.48
N HIS A 42 -7.40 -2.44 -8.74
CA HIS A 42 -8.43 -1.57 -9.25
C HIS A 42 -8.43 -0.29 -8.42
N ARG A 43 -8.04 0.82 -9.02
CA ARG A 43 -8.04 2.11 -8.34
C ARG A 43 -9.44 2.71 -8.36
N GLU A 44 -9.81 3.32 -7.25
CA GLU A 44 -11.04 4.11 -7.15
C GLU A 44 -10.67 5.59 -7.27
N GLY A 45 -11.10 6.23 -8.36
CA GLY A 45 -10.87 7.65 -8.60
C GLY A 45 -9.78 7.98 -9.64
N PRO A 46 -9.33 9.25 -9.69
CA PRO A 46 -8.47 9.75 -10.76
C PRO A 46 -7.06 9.16 -10.73
N GLU A 47 -6.41 9.15 -11.89
CA GLU A 47 -5.01 8.73 -12.04
C GLU A 47 -4.03 9.72 -11.37
N GLY A 48 -2.79 9.26 -11.12
CA GLY A 48 -1.73 10.04 -10.45
C GLY A 48 -1.17 9.38 -9.19
N PRO A 49 -0.32 10.09 -8.41
CA PRO A 49 0.20 9.56 -7.17
C PRO A 49 -0.89 9.36 -6.11
N PHE A 50 -0.57 8.59 -5.08
CA PHE A 50 -1.35 8.50 -3.87
C PHE A 50 -1.39 9.84 -3.13
N VAL A 51 -2.58 10.18 -2.69
CA VAL A 51 -2.85 11.26 -1.73
C VAL A 51 -3.74 10.70 -0.62
N VAL A 52 -3.80 11.38 0.53
CA VAL A 52 -4.75 11.00 1.60
C VAL A 52 -6.16 10.89 1.04
N GLY A 53 -6.86 9.80 1.38
CA GLY A 53 -8.18 9.46 0.85
C GLY A 53 -8.16 8.72 -0.49
N SER A 54 -6.99 8.50 -1.11
CA SER A 54 -6.88 7.59 -2.26
C SER A 54 -7.29 6.19 -1.83
N GLN A 55 -8.13 5.55 -2.64
CA GLN A 55 -8.67 4.22 -2.39
C GLN A 55 -8.40 3.29 -3.56
N TRP A 56 -8.18 2.01 -3.24
CA TRP A 56 -8.07 0.98 -4.25
C TRP A 56 -8.41 -0.39 -3.67
N GLN A 57 -8.82 -1.27 -4.57
CA GLN A 57 -8.91 -2.68 -4.31
C GLN A 57 -7.67 -3.37 -4.90
N GLU A 58 -7.11 -4.32 -4.17
CA GLU A 58 -6.07 -5.20 -4.67
C GLU A 58 -6.43 -6.66 -4.37
N THR A 59 -6.12 -7.55 -5.30
CA THR A 59 -6.27 -8.99 -5.13
C THR A 59 -4.89 -9.61 -5.08
N ARG A 60 -4.62 -10.38 -4.02
CA ARG A 60 -3.32 -11.02 -3.79
C ARG A 60 -3.46 -12.53 -3.60
N ASN A 61 -2.41 -13.26 -3.97
CA ASN A 61 -2.20 -14.62 -3.46
C ASN A 61 -1.60 -14.50 -2.06
N LEU A 62 -2.40 -14.81 -1.06
CA LEU A 62 -1.96 -15.05 0.31
C LEU A 62 -1.63 -16.54 0.42
N LEU A 63 -0.80 -16.94 1.38
CA LEU A 63 -0.43 -18.35 1.58
C LEU A 63 -1.68 -19.25 1.54
N PHE A 64 -1.80 -20.03 0.45
CA PHE A 64 -2.90 -20.95 0.13
C PHE A 64 -4.29 -20.34 -0.13
N LEU A 65 -4.42 -19.01 -0.19
CA LEU A 65 -5.71 -18.33 -0.35
C LEU A 65 -5.61 -17.16 -1.34
N ARG A 66 -6.67 -16.94 -2.13
CA ARG A 66 -6.85 -15.71 -2.89
C ARG A 66 -7.69 -14.74 -2.05
N GLY A 67 -7.15 -13.56 -1.75
CA GLY A 67 -7.82 -12.54 -0.96
C GLY A 67 -7.85 -11.19 -1.67
N SER A 68 -8.94 -10.45 -1.49
CA SER A 68 -9.04 -9.06 -1.93
C SER A 68 -9.03 -8.13 -0.71
N LEU A 69 -8.28 -7.04 -0.80
CA LEU A 69 -8.18 -6.00 0.22
C LEU A 69 -8.69 -4.70 -0.37
N HIS A 70 -9.51 -3.97 0.39
CA HIS A 70 -9.84 -2.58 0.12
C HIS A 70 -8.94 -1.72 0.99
N LEU A 71 -8.16 -0.86 0.36
CA LEU A 71 -7.18 -0.02 1.04
C LEU A 71 -7.54 1.45 0.85
N GLU A 72 -7.26 2.22 1.90
CA GLU A 72 -7.31 3.67 1.89
C GLU A 72 -6.03 4.25 2.48
N VAL A 73 -5.49 5.29 1.83
CA VAL A 73 -4.45 6.12 2.42
C VAL A 73 -5.03 7.00 3.52
N THR A 74 -4.65 6.75 4.76
CA THR A 74 -5.11 7.54 5.92
C THR A 74 -4.09 8.58 6.36
N GLU A 75 -2.81 8.35 6.07
CA GLU A 75 -1.72 9.29 6.35
C GLU A 75 -0.63 9.16 5.29
N LEU A 76 -0.10 10.30 4.84
CA LEU A 76 0.99 10.36 3.88
C LEU A 76 1.98 11.46 4.26
N GLN A 77 3.21 11.07 4.56
CA GLN A 77 4.35 11.94 4.84
C GLN A 77 5.56 11.50 3.99
N PRO A 78 6.50 12.40 3.64
CA PRO A 78 7.68 12.05 2.85
C PRO A 78 8.48 10.82 3.35
N SER A 79 8.46 10.58 4.66
CA SER A 79 9.16 9.45 5.30
C SER A 79 8.24 8.34 5.82
N ARG A 80 6.92 8.43 5.61
CA ARG A 80 5.94 7.47 6.17
C ARG A 80 4.66 7.42 5.35
N VAL A 81 4.25 6.22 4.94
CA VAL A 81 2.92 5.97 4.34
C VAL A 81 2.14 5.05 5.28
N GLN A 82 0.90 5.41 5.61
CA GLN A 82 0.00 4.56 6.41
C GLN A 82 -1.27 4.23 5.65
N LEU A 83 -1.58 2.93 5.61
CA LEU A 83 -2.74 2.37 4.92
C LEU A 83 -3.70 1.74 5.93
N ALA A 84 -4.99 1.92 5.72
CA ALA A 84 -6.04 1.21 6.45
C ALA A 84 -6.71 0.18 5.54
N VAL A 85 -6.96 -1.01 6.08
CA VAL A 85 -7.83 -2.01 5.43
C VAL A 85 -9.26 -1.72 5.84
N ARG A 86 -10.14 -1.52 4.85
CA ARG A 86 -11.57 -1.31 5.05
C ARG A 86 -12.36 -2.60 4.85
#